data_AF-A0A9N9HL42-F1
#
_entry.id   AF-A0A9N9HL42-F1
#
_cell.length_a   1.000
_cell.length_b   1.000
_cell.length_c   1.000
_cell.angle_alpha   90.00
_cell.angle_beta   90.00
_cell.angle_gamma   90.00
#
_symmetry.space_group_name_H-M   'P 1'
#
loop_
_entity.id
_entity.type
_entity.pdbx_description
1 polymer ?
#
loop_
_entity_poly.entity_id
_entity_poly.type
_entity_poly.pdbx_seq_one_letter_code
_entity_poly.pdbx_strand_id
1 'polypeptide(L)'
;MVDDVSTGLVTKTLSPSHPIPKWKTICRRIKRAADGDGKCPECEKPRVSYWCQQCESKRLRRKFNEWTSGNENIDKFLQSTQFNAPRH
;
A
#
# COMPACT_ATOMS: atom_id res chain seq x y z
N MET A 1 -10.13 41.19 -57.68
CA MET A 1 -11.22 41.75 -56.84
C MET A 1 -12.48 41.01 -57.27
N VAL A 2 -12.90 39.92 -56.64
CA VAL A 2 -12.78 39.47 -55.25
C VAL A 2 -12.60 37.95 -55.22
N ASP A 3 -12.09 37.48 -54.09
CA ASP A 3 -11.38 36.22 -53.92
C ASP A 3 -12.26 34.98 -53.71
N ASP A 4 -11.60 33.85 -53.95
CA ASP A 4 -11.91 32.45 -53.71
C ASP A 4 -12.64 32.16 -52.38
N VAL A 5 -13.77 31.43 -52.42
CA VAL A 5 -14.37 30.81 -51.22
C VAL A 5 -14.31 29.30 -51.41
N SER A 6 -13.13 28.75 -51.13
CA SER A 6 -12.91 27.32 -50.98
C SER A 6 -13.59 26.84 -49.70
N THR A 7 -14.61 26.00 -49.85
CA THR A 7 -15.33 25.34 -48.76
C THR A 7 -14.40 24.38 -48.01
N GLY A 8 -13.80 24.86 -46.91
CA GLY A 8 -12.91 24.07 -46.06
C GLY A 8 -13.66 23.06 -45.18
N LEU A 9 -13.41 21.76 -45.40
CA LEU A 9 -13.68 20.71 -44.42
C LEU A 9 -12.89 20.97 -43.13
N VAL A 10 -13.57 21.17 -42.00
CA VAL A 10 -12.92 21.15 -40.68
C VAL A 10 -12.62 19.70 -40.33
N THR A 11 -11.47 19.19 -40.77
CA THR A 11 -10.93 17.95 -40.24
C THR A 11 -10.56 18.20 -38.78
N LYS A 12 -11.25 17.52 -37.85
CA LYS A 12 -10.82 17.47 -36.45
C LYS A 12 -9.44 16.82 -36.42
N THR A 13 -8.41 17.66 -36.40
CA THR A 13 -7.03 17.22 -36.21
C THR A 13 -6.99 16.55 -34.84
N LEU A 14 -6.76 15.23 -34.79
CA LEU A 14 -6.33 14.55 -33.58
C LEU A 14 -4.98 15.17 -33.21
N SER A 15 -5.03 16.15 -32.30
CA SER A 15 -3.86 16.81 -31.77
C SER A 15 -2.94 15.75 -31.15
N PRO A 16 -1.63 15.77 -31.43
CA PRO A 16 -0.71 14.78 -30.88
C PRO A 16 -0.85 14.76 -29.36
N SER A 17 -1.06 13.59 -28.77
CA SER A 17 -1.05 13.43 -27.32
C SER A 17 0.24 14.05 -26.80
N HIS A 18 0.12 15.18 -26.09
CA HIS A 18 1.29 15.92 -25.65
C HIS A 18 2.16 14.98 -24.80
N PRO A 19 3.48 14.91 -25.07
CA PRO A 19 4.36 14.05 -24.32
C PRO A 19 4.20 14.35 -22.83
N ILE A 20 3.91 13.32 -22.04
CA ILE A 20 3.75 13.49 -20.59
C ILE A 20 5.04 14.13 -20.08
N PRO A 21 4.99 15.34 -19.48
CA PRO A 21 6.18 16.01 -19.00
C PRO A 21 6.93 15.12 -18.03
N LYS A 22 8.27 15.07 -18.15
CA LYS A 22 9.13 14.20 -17.32
C LYS A 22 8.83 14.35 -15.82
N TRP A 23 8.51 15.57 -15.38
CA TRP A 23 8.14 15.85 -13.99
C TRP A 23 6.86 15.11 -13.54
N LYS A 24 5.85 14.92 -14.42
CA LYS A 24 4.65 14.12 -14.09
C LYS A 24 5.01 12.64 -13.89
N THR A 25 5.96 12.11 -14.65
CA THR A 25 6.47 10.74 -14.49
C THR A 25 7.30 10.60 -13.21
N ILE A 26 8.12 11.61 -12.88
CA ILE A 26 8.88 11.68 -11.63
C ILE A 26 7.94 11.76 -10.42
N CYS A 27 6.93 12.63 -10.44
CA CYS A 27 5.90 12.68 -9.39
C CYS A 27 5.17 11.35 -9.23
N ARG A 28 4.90 10.62 -10.33
CA ARG A 28 4.27 9.29 -10.28
C ARG A 28 5.18 8.23 -9.65
N ARG A 29 6.49 8.31 -9.90
CA ARG A 29 7.50 7.44 -9.26
C ARG A 29 7.70 7.78 -7.78
N ILE A 30 7.74 9.07 -7.42
CA ILE A 30 7.86 9.54 -6.04
C ILE A 30 6.62 9.15 -5.22
N LYS A 31 5.41 9.26 -5.78
CA LYS A 31 4.18 8.77 -5.13
C LYS A 31 4.25 7.27 -4.84
N ARG A 32 4.60 6.45 -5.84
CA ARG A 32 4.77 4.98 -5.66
C ARG A 32 5.85 4.59 -4.64
N ALA A 33 6.87 5.44 -4.42
CA ALA A 33 7.92 5.20 -3.44
C ALA A 33 7.52 5.66 -2.02
N ALA A 34 6.69 6.71 -1.91
CA ALA A 34 6.07 7.13 -0.65
C ALA A 34 4.98 6.13 -0.20
N ASP A 35 4.29 5.54 -1.16
CA ASP A 35 3.38 4.42 -0.98
C ASP A 35 4.17 3.10 -0.88
N GLY A 36 5.02 2.93 0.14
CA GLY A 36 5.71 1.66 0.43
C GLY A 36 4.70 0.54 0.70
N ASP A 37 4.08 0.07 -0.38
CA ASP A 37 2.82 -0.61 -0.66
C ASP A 37 1.65 -0.47 0.32
N GLY A 38 1.83 0.21 1.45
CA GLY A 38 0.93 0.14 2.59
C GLY A 38 0.61 -1.29 3.03
N LYS A 39 1.30 -2.31 2.49
CA LYS A 39 0.96 -3.72 2.59
C LYS A 39 2.05 -4.50 3.30
N CYS A 40 1.62 -5.50 4.05
CA CYS A 40 2.51 -6.44 4.71
C CYS A 40 3.18 -7.37 3.68
N PRO A 41 4.51 -7.57 3.73
CA PRO A 41 5.20 -8.49 2.80
C PRO A 41 4.86 -9.96 3.03
N GLU A 42 4.32 -10.33 4.21
CA GLU A 42 4.00 -11.72 4.53
C GLU A 42 2.56 -12.10 4.19
N CYS A 43 1.60 -11.15 4.29
CA CYS A 43 0.18 -11.44 4.08
C CYS A 43 -0.53 -10.53 3.09
N GLU A 44 0.17 -9.58 2.47
CA GLU A 44 -0.31 -8.65 1.44
C GLU A 44 -1.47 -7.72 1.85
N LYS A 45 -1.91 -7.80 3.12
CA LYS A 45 -2.94 -6.92 3.68
C LYS A 45 -2.36 -5.56 4.04
N PRO A 46 -3.21 -4.50 4.07
CA PRO A 46 -2.80 -3.21 4.58
C PRO A 46 -2.18 -3.31 5.98
N ARG A 47 -1.07 -2.60 6.20
CA ARG A 47 -0.40 -2.46 7.49
C ARG A 47 -0.55 -1.03 7.97
N VAL A 48 -0.75 -0.86 9.28
CA VAL A 48 -0.93 0.47 9.91
C VAL A 48 0.38 1.26 9.90
N SER A 49 1.53 0.57 9.92
CA SER A 49 2.86 1.16 9.84
C SER A 49 3.84 0.17 9.20
N TYR A 50 5.12 0.15 9.61
CA TYR A 50 6.00 -0.98 9.27
C TYR A 50 5.52 -2.32 9.87
N TRP A 51 4.63 -2.28 10.87
CA TRP A 51 4.12 -3.41 11.64
C TRP A 51 2.81 -3.97 11.09
N CYS A 52 2.73 -5.29 10.94
CA CYS A 52 1.50 -6.01 10.60
C CYS A 52 0.98 -6.77 11.81
N GLN A 53 -0.06 -6.23 12.45
CA GLN A 53 -0.70 -6.81 13.63
C GLN A 53 -1.06 -8.29 13.44
N GLN A 54 -1.67 -8.66 12.31
CA GLN A 54 -2.10 -10.04 12.07
C GLN A 54 -0.94 -11.03 11.97
N CYS A 55 0.12 -10.65 11.25
CA CYS A 55 1.33 -11.47 11.11
C CYS A 55 2.07 -11.62 12.44
N GLU A 56 2.24 -10.52 13.16
CA GLU A 56 2.95 -10.53 14.45
C GLU A 56 2.18 -11.29 15.52
N SER A 57 0.85 -11.15 15.60
CA SER A 57 0.02 -11.99 16.47
C SER A 57 0.08 -13.48 16.10
N LYS A 58 0.24 -13.84 14.82
CA LYS A 58 0.44 -15.24 14.41
C LYS A 58 1.84 -15.75 14.80
N ARG A 59 2.87 -14.92 14.67
CA ARG A 59 4.25 -15.28 15.03
C ARG A 59 4.39 -15.47 16.54
N LEU A 60 3.83 -14.57 17.34
CA LEU A 60 3.78 -14.69 18.80
C LEU A 60 3.03 -15.96 19.23
N ARG A 61 1.87 -16.25 18.64
CA ARG A 61 1.14 -17.51 18.86
C ARG A 61 1.94 -18.76 18.59
N ARG A 62 2.75 -18.79 17.52
CA ARG A 62 3.63 -19.93 17.23
C ARG A 62 4.74 -20.07 18.27
N LYS A 63 5.33 -18.95 18.70
CA LYS A 63 6.43 -18.94 19.68
C LYS A 63 6.00 -19.13 21.14
N PHE A 64 4.71 -19.03 21.46
CA PHE A 64 4.22 -19.17 22.84
C PHE A 64 4.55 -20.51 23.48
N ASN A 65 4.63 -21.59 22.69
CA ASN A 65 5.01 -22.91 23.21
C ASN A 65 6.53 -23.11 23.25
N GLU A 66 7.30 -22.29 22.53
CA GLU A 66 8.77 -22.32 22.52
C GLU A 66 9.36 -21.49 23.66
N TRP A 67 8.62 -20.48 24.14
CA TRP A 67 9.02 -19.61 25.22
C TRP A 67 8.29 -19.96 26.52
N THR A 68 9.05 -20.26 27.56
CA THR A 68 8.54 -20.36 28.94
C THR A 68 9.43 -19.54 29.85
N SER A 69 8.80 -18.81 30.78
CA SER A 69 9.53 -18.12 31.85
C SER A 69 10.02 -19.07 32.95
N GLY A 70 9.65 -20.36 32.88
CA GLY A 70 9.80 -21.32 33.98
C GLY A 70 8.71 -21.15 35.07
N ASN A 71 7.76 -20.23 34.87
CA ASN A 71 6.64 -20.00 35.77
C ASN A 71 5.31 -20.11 35.00
N GLU A 72 4.60 -21.22 35.22
CA GLU A 72 3.35 -21.50 34.51
C GLU A 72 2.26 -20.44 34.71
N ASN A 73 2.21 -19.79 35.87
CA ASN A 73 1.20 -18.78 36.15
C ASN A 73 1.46 -17.51 35.33
N ILE A 74 2.72 -17.10 35.22
CA ILE A 74 3.13 -15.97 34.37
C ILE A 74 2.87 -16.30 32.89
N ASP A 75 3.20 -17.51 32.46
CA ASP A 75 3.01 -17.95 31.07
C ASP A 75 1.51 -17.96 30.70
N LYS A 76 0.64 -18.49 31.57
CA LYS A 76 -0.83 -18.47 31.40
C LYS A 76 -1.39 -17.04 31.39
N PHE A 77 -0.90 -16.17 32.27
CA PHE A 77 -1.31 -14.77 32.33
C PHE A 77 -0.95 -14.00 31.05
N LEU A 78 0.27 -14.16 30.53
CA LEU A 78 0.70 -13.53 29.29
C LEU A 78 -0.09 -14.02 28.07
N GLN A 79 -0.33 -15.33 27.98
CA GLN A 79 -1.16 -15.91 26.91
C GLN A 79 -2.59 -15.34 26.92
N SER A 80 -3.23 -15.32 28.09
CA SER A 80 -4.60 -14.81 28.23
C SER A 80 -4.70 -13.32 27.92
N THR A 81 -3.73 -12.51 28.35
CA THR A 81 -3.70 -11.07 28.08
C THR A 81 -3.56 -10.77 26.59
N GLN A 82 -2.65 -11.45 25.89
CA GLN A 82 -2.46 -11.29 24.44
C GLN A 82 -3.64 -11.84 23.63
N PHE A 83 -4.30 -12.90 24.10
CA PHE A 83 -5.48 -13.47 23.45
C PHE A 83 -6.69 -12.53 23.53
N ASN A 84 -6.87 -11.87 24.68
CA ASN A 84 -7.99 -10.97 24.94
C ASN A 84 -7.75 -9.52 24.49
N ALA A 85 -6.55 -9.19 24.00
CA ALA A 85 -6.24 -7.84 23.53
C ALA A 85 -7.18 -7.44 22.38
N PRO A 86 -7.83 -6.26 22.45
CA PRO A 86 -8.72 -5.80 21.39
C PRO A 86 -7.92 -5.63 20.08
N ARG A 87 -8.46 -6.16 18.99
CA ARG A 87 -7.95 -5.88 17.66
C ARG A 87 -8.40 -4.47 17.25
N HIS A 88 -7.51 -3.50 17.43
CA HIS A 88 -7.62 -2.16 16.84
C HIS A 88 -7.31 -2.20 15.34
#